data_AF-A0A7W5ENE0-F1
#
_entry.id   AF-A0A7W5ENE0-F1
#
_cell.length_a   1.000
_cell.length_b   1.000
_cell.length_c   1.000
_cell.angle_alpha   90.00
_cell.angle_beta   90.00
_cell.angle_gamma   90.00
#
_symmetry.space_group_name_H-M   'P 1'
#
loop_
_entity.id
_entity.type
_entity.pdbx_description
1 polymer ?
#
loop_
_entity_poly.entity_id
_entity_poly.type
_entity_poly.pdbx_seq_one_letter_code
_entity_poly.pdbx_strand_id
1 'polypeptide(L)'
;MNGLTDKDLRILAFYAEKGNRELYWNYLAQIEGENGYGLLAAGVVRHDNMPGKTANLFADHHARAHNGKVLTEREWDNFGVDLVKRDFALREQYHSKQGPERALHLPVAAVQKAHDDSFDNIGVDRNAWTPRQALEAARQHGGEQEAEDLWRIMRNNGFMGIGRGGRTLANVVGMENMSVSERSTYLLHMAQAYLMSTQDLPHVRPDQIGQENHSFTRNQDGSWTEMARSSMPFGMSLPATREVTDPDRHRELEDTWHLRLEREAARKRFHP
;
A
#
# COMPACT_ATOMS: atom_id res chain seq x y z
N MET A 1 5.76 -29.50 6.72
CA MET A 1 6.01 -29.25 5.28
C MET A 1 6.28 -27.77 5.16
N ASN A 2 7.39 -27.36 4.55
CA ASN A 2 7.70 -25.95 4.37
C ASN A 2 7.05 -25.46 3.07
N GLY A 3 6.37 -24.30 3.09
CA GLY A 3 5.73 -23.70 1.92
C GLY A 3 4.21 -23.82 1.86
N LEU A 4 3.62 -23.37 0.75
CA LEU A 4 2.16 -23.39 0.52
C LEU A 4 1.67 -24.81 0.25
N THR A 5 0.69 -25.28 1.03
CA THR A 5 -0.05 -26.51 0.75
C THR A 5 -1.19 -26.27 -0.23
N ASP A 6 -1.77 -27.34 -0.79
CA ASP A 6 -2.98 -27.23 -1.60
C ASP A 6 -4.15 -26.60 -0.83
N LYS A 7 -4.21 -26.79 0.49
CA LYS A 7 -5.20 -26.13 1.35
C LYS A 7 -4.97 -24.63 1.39
N ASP A 8 -3.72 -24.20 1.53
CA ASP A 8 -3.37 -22.78 1.53
C ASP A 8 -3.72 -22.14 0.20
N LEU A 9 -3.42 -22.80 -0.92
CA LEU A 9 -3.80 -22.31 -2.24
C LEU A 9 -5.31 -22.16 -2.40
N ARG A 10 -6.12 -23.12 -1.92
CA ARG A 10 -7.59 -22.98 -1.96
C ARG A 10 -8.09 -21.80 -1.14
N ILE A 11 -7.51 -21.56 0.03
CA ILE A 11 -7.88 -20.43 0.89
C ILE A 11 -7.49 -19.10 0.25
N LEU A 12 -6.26 -19.00 -0.27
CA LEU A 12 -5.79 -17.82 -1.00
C LEU A 12 -6.61 -17.56 -2.27
N ALA A 13 -6.96 -18.61 -3.03
CA ALA A 13 -7.81 -18.52 -4.21
C ALA A 13 -9.16 -17.91 -3.86
N PHE A 14 -9.82 -18.42 -2.83
CA PHE A 14 -11.11 -17.91 -2.37
C PHE A 14 -11.03 -16.42 -2.01
N TYR A 15 -10.01 -16.00 -1.26
CA TYR A 15 -9.86 -14.58 -0.92
C TYR A 15 -9.55 -13.71 -2.14
N ALA A 16 -8.74 -14.19 -3.08
CA ALA A 16 -8.45 -13.48 -4.33
C ALA A 16 -9.70 -13.34 -5.23
N GLU A 17 -10.48 -14.41 -5.38
CA GLU A 17 -11.74 -14.42 -6.14
C GLU A 17 -12.78 -13.47 -5.56
N LYS A 18 -12.88 -13.42 -4.22
CA LYS A 18 -13.78 -12.50 -3.52
C LYS A 18 -13.25 -11.07 -3.43
N GLY A 19 -12.03 -10.80 -3.90
CA GLY A 19 -11.36 -9.50 -3.76
C GLY A 19 -11.07 -9.14 -2.30
N ASN A 20 -10.99 -10.12 -1.39
CA ASN A 20 -10.74 -9.88 0.02
C ASN A 20 -9.24 -9.77 0.31
N ARG A 21 -8.70 -8.59 0.02
CA ARG A 21 -7.26 -8.29 0.12
C ARG A 21 -6.74 -8.43 1.55
N GLU A 22 -7.55 -8.03 2.54
CA GLU A 22 -7.14 -8.08 3.93
C GLU A 22 -7.00 -9.53 4.42
N LEU A 23 -8.01 -10.38 4.18
CA LEU A 23 -7.89 -11.80 4.54
C LEU A 23 -6.83 -12.54 3.72
N TYR A 24 -6.63 -12.17 2.45
CA TYR A 24 -5.58 -12.74 1.61
C TYR A 24 -4.19 -12.51 2.22
N TRP A 25 -3.81 -11.26 2.47
CA TRP A 25 -2.48 -10.94 3.02
C TRP A 25 -2.32 -11.39 4.47
N ASN A 26 -3.37 -11.29 5.28
CA ASN A 26 -3.35 -11.79 6.66
C ASN A 26 -3.15 -13.31 6.71
N TYR A 27 -3.83 -14.06 5.83
CA TYR A 27 -3.64 -15.51 5.75
C TYR A 27 -2.21 -15.85 5.36
N LEU A 28 -1.70 -15.21 4.30
CA LEU A 28 -0.33 -15.42 3.83
C LEU A 28 0.69 -15.14 4.96
N ALA A 29 0.54 -14.02 5.67
CA ALA A 29 1.43 -13.62 6.77
C ALA A 29 1.47 -14.59 7.96
N GLN A 30 0.45 -15.46 8.10
CA GLN A 30 0.36 -16.44 9.17
C GLN A 30 0.93 -17.81 8.80
N ILE A 31 1.30 -18.02 7.54
CA ILE A 31 1.90 -19.28 7.09
C ILE A 31 3.30 -19.40 7.67
N GLU A 32 3.57 -20.54 8.30
CA GLU A 32 4.88 -20.82 8.89
C GLU A 32 5.99 -20.72 7.82
N GLY A 33 7.05 -19.99 8.15
CA GLY A 33 8.16 -19.74 7.24
C GLY A 33 7.94 -18.61 6.25
N GLU A 34 6.82 -17.85 6.30
CA GLU A 34 6.65 -16.63 5.51
C GLU A 34 7.74 -15.59 5.86
N ASN A 35 8.12 -14.77 4.87
CA ASN A 35 9.32 -13.92 4.93
C ASN A 35 9.02 -12.42 5.13
N GLY A 36 7.86 -12.07 5.69
CA GLY A 36 7.42 -10.72 6.02
C GLY A 36 6.69 -9.97 4.89
N TYR A 37 6.60 -10.52 3.68
CA TYR A 37 5.89 -9.87 2.57
C TYR A 37 4.39 -9.75 2.85
N GLY A 38 3.73 -10.82 3.31
CA GLY A 38 2.31 -10.80 3.66
C GLY A 38 2.01 -9.77 4.75
N LEU A 39 2.86 -9.68 5.77
CA LEU A 39 2.71 -8.72 6.86
C LEU A 39 2.85 -7.27 6.39
N LEU A 40 3.83 -6.99 5.53
CA LEU A 40 4.00 -5.66 4.92
C LEU A 40 2.77 -5.27 4.09
N ALA A 41 2.30 -6.17 3.21
CA ALA A 41 1.13 -5.92 2.36
C ALA A 41 -0.15 -5.72 3.20
N ALA A 42 -0.32 -6.47 4.29
CA ALA A 42 -1.45 -6.30 5.20
C ALA A 42 -1.48 -4.90 5.86
N GLY A 43 -0.30 -4.31 6.15
CA GLY A 43 -0.20 -2.94 6.64
C GLY A 43 -0.65 -1.90 5.61
N VAL A 44 -0.30 -2.10 4.34
CA VAL A 44 -0.70 -1.24 3.21
C VAL A 44 -2.23 -1.28 3.02
N VAL A 45 -2.83 -2.48 3.06
CA VAL A 45 -4.27 -2.65 2.90
C VAL A 45 -5.07 -1.98 4.03
N ARG A 46 -4.63 -2.15 5.28
CA ARG A 46 -5.34 -1.58 6.44
C ARG A 46 -5.08 -0.08 6.62
N HIS A 47 -3.98 0.43 6.05
CA HIS A 47 -3.54 1.81 6.22
C HIS A 47 -3.46 2.21 7.71
N ASP A 48 -3.01 1.27 8.55
CA ASP A 48 -3.08 1.39 10.02
C ASP A 48 -1.71 1.46 10.70
N ASN A 49 -0.64 1.29 9.94
CA ASN A 49 0.74 1.46 10.41
C ASN A 49 1.53 2.39 9.49
N MET A 50 2.59 3.01 10.05
CA MET A 50 3.37 4.02 9.35
C MET A 50 3.94 3.57 8.00
N PRO A 51 4.53 2.35 7.86
CA PRO A 51 4.91 1.83 6.56
C PRO A 51 3.74 1.77 5.56
N GLY A 52 2.63 1.15 5.95
CA GLY A 52 1.47 1.01 5.06
C GLY A 52 0.92 2.35 4.57
N LYS A 53 0.81 3.32 5.48
CA LYS A 53 0.38 4.68 5.15
C LYS A 53 1.35 5.38 4.18
N THR A 54 2.64 5.27 4.45
CA THR A 54 3.69 5.88 3.62
C THR A 54 3.69 5.30 2.21
N ALA A 55 3.47 3.98 2.03
CA ALA A 55 3.35 3.37 0.71
C ALA A 55 2.14 3.92 -0.07
N ASN A 56 0.97 4.00 0.56
CA ASN A 56 -0.23 4.52 -0.10
C ASN A 56 -0.06 5.99 -0.51
N LEU A 57 0.48 6.83 0.38
CA LEU A 57 0.70 8.25 0.11
C LEU A 57 1.80 8.47 -0.93
N PHE A 58 2.83 7.63 -0.95
CA PHE A 58 3.84 7.65 -2.00
C PHE A 58 3.22 7.33 -3.37
N ALA A 59 2.42 6.27 -3.46
CA ALA A 59 1.75 5.88 -4.71
C ALA A 59 0.77 6.96 -5.19
N ASP A 60 -0.02 7.54 -4.29
CA ASP A 60 -0.96 8.63 -4.61
C ASP A 60 -0.24 9.91 -5.06
N HIS A 61 0.80 10.34 -4.35
CA HIS A 61 1.61 11.48 -4.78
C HIS A 61 2.28 11.23 -6.13
N HIS A 62 2.83 10.03 -6.35
CA HIS A 62 3.49 9.68 -7.60
C HIS A 62 2.52 9.67 -8.78
N ALA A 63 1.33 9.11 -8.61
CA ALA A 63 0.27 9.11 -9.63
C ALA A 63 -0.17 10.53 -9.99
N ARG A 64 -0.29 11.43 -9.02
CA ARG A 64 -0.61 12.84 -9.27
C ARG A 64 0.51 13.55 -10.03
N ALA A 65 1.75 13.40 -9.58
CA ALA A 65 2.88 14.12 -10.14
C ALA A 65 3.26 13.66 -11.56
N HIS A 66 3.17 12.35 -11.85
CA HIS A 66 3.67 11.79 -13.11
C HIS A 66 2.56 11.41 -14.10
N ASN A 67 1.35 11.16 -13.61
CA ASN A 67 0.22 10.75 -14.46
C ASN A 67 -0.92 11.78 -14.45
N GLY A 68 -0.87 12.81 -13.60
CA GLY A 68 -1.98 13.77 -13.43
C GLY A 68 -3.24 13.13 -12.84
N LYS A 69 -3.12 11.97 -12.19
CA LYS A 69 -4.25 11.18 -11.68
C LYS A 69 -4.44 11.41 -10.20
N VAL A 70 -5.66 11.76 -9.82
CA VAL A 70 -6.15 11.73 -8.44
C VAL A 70 -7.13 10.58 -8.36
N LEU A 71 -6.75 9.49 -7.69
CA LEU A 71 -7.57 8.29 -7.56
C LEU A 71 -8.32 8.30 -6.23
N THR A 72 -9.59 7.92 -6.29
CA THR A 72 -10.45 7.69 -5.13
C THR A 72 -10.00 6.48 -4.32
N GLU A 73 -10.46 6.35 -3.06
CA GLU A 73 -10.15 5.17 -2.24
C GLU A 73 -10.67 3.87 -2.89
N ARG A 74 -11.78 3.94 -3.65
CA ARG A 74 -12.33 2.80 -4.38
C ARG A 74 -11.48 2.40 -5.59
N GLU A 75 -10.93 3.36 -6.32
CA GLU A 75 -10.00 3.05 -7.43
C GLU A 75 -8.72 2.41 -6.90
N TRP A 76 -8.19 2.89 -5.77
CA TRP A 76 -7.08 2.24 -5.08
C TRP A 76 -7.44 0.86 -4.51
N ASP A 77 -8.69 0.66 -4.06
CA ASP A 77 -9.19 -0.66 -3.66
C ASP A 77 -9.17 -1.64 -4.83
N ASN A 78 -9.73 -1.22 -5.96
CA ASN A 78 -9.78 -2.00 -7.19
C ASN A 78 -8.38 -2.37 -7.71
N PHE A 79 -7.44 -1.43 -7.66
CA PHE A 79 -6.02 -1.70 -7.91
C PHE A 79 -5.50 -2.83 -7.01
N GLY A 80 -5.77 -2.75 -5.70
CA GLY A 80 -5.36 -3.79 -4.77
C GLY A 80 -6.02 -5.15 -5.04
N VAL A 81 -7.26 -5.16 -5.56
CA VAL A 81 -7.98 -6.41 -5.87
C VAL A 81 -7.34 -7.07 -7.07
N ASP A 82 -6.99 -6.28 -8.08
CA ASP A 82 -6.22 -6.74 -9.24
C ASP A 82 -4.86 -7.30 -8.82
N LEU A 83 -4.13 -6.58 -7.96
CA LEU A 83 -2.83 -7.01 -7.44
C LEU A 83 -2.89 -8.37 -6.75
N VAL A 84 -3.88 -8.58 -5.86
CA VAL A 84 -4.03 -9.87 -5.15
C VAL A 84 -4.33 -11.01 -6.13
N LYS A 85 -5.15 -10.78 -7.16
CA LYS A 85 -5.44 -11.79 -8.18
C LYS A 85 -4.19 -12.16 -8.98
N ARG A 86 -3.36 -11.19 -9.34
CA ARG A 86 -2.10 -11.41 -10.06
C ARG A 86 -1.06 -12.10 -9.19
N ASP A 87 -0.92 -11.69 -7.93
CA ASP A 87 -0.04 -12.35 -6.96
C ASP A 87 -0.45 -13.82 -6.77
N PHE A 88 -1.75 -14.09 -6.59
CA PHE A 88 -2.25 -15.46 -6.46
C PHE A 88 -1.95 -16.32 -7.69
N ALA A 89 -2.21 -15.81 -8.89
CA ALA A 89 -1.93 -16.54 -10.13
C ALA A 89 -0.43 -16.91 -10.25
N LEU A 90 0.46 -16.01 -9.81
CA LEU A 90 1.89 -16.32 -9.75
C LEU A 90 2.19 -17.39 -8.70
N ARG A 91 1.62 -17.32 -7.50
CA ARG A 91 1.82 -18.37 -6.47
C ARG A 91 1.38 -19.73 -6.96
N GLU A 92 0.22 -19.83 -7.60
CA GLU A 92 -0.27 -21.08 -8.19
C GLU A 92 0.69 -21.60 -9.28
N GLN A 93 1.14 -20.73 -10.17
CA GLN A 93 2.13 -21.08 -11.18
C GLN A 93 3.44 -21.58 -10.56
N TYR A 94 3.97 -20.89 -9.55
CA TYR A 94 5.22 -21.27 -8.89
C TYR A 94 5.06 -22.55 -8.07
N HIS A 95 3.90 -22.77 -7.46
CA HIS A 95 3.60 -24.01 -6.75
C HIS A 95 3.66 -25.21 -7.71
N SER A 96 3.00 -25.09 -8.87
CA SER A 96 2.98 -26.17 -9.86
C SER A 96 4.34 -26.44 -10.52
N LYS A 97 5.19 -25.42 -10.71
CA LYS A 97 6.45 -25.54 -11.47
C LYS A 97 7.70 -25.68 -10.61
N GLN A 98 7.72 -25.08 -9.43
CA GLN A 98 8.92 -24.92 -8.58
C GLN A 98 8.68 -25.34 -7.13
N GLY A 99 7.46 -25.73 -6.78
CA GLY A 99 7.11 -26.33 -5.50
C GLY A 99 6.59 -25.36 -4.43
N PRO A 100 6.08 -25.91 -3.31
CA PRO A 100 5.43 -25.18 -2.21
C PRO A 100 6.23 -24.02 -1.63
N GLU A 101 7.52 -24.24 -1.37
CA GLU A 101 8.39 -23.24 -0.73
C GLU A 101 8.60 -22.04 -1.64
N ARG A 102 8.85 -22.28 -2.93
CA ARG A 102 9.04 -21.21 -3.89
C ARG A 102 7.76 -20.41 -4.16
N ALA A 103 6.60 -21.06 -4.06
CA ALA A 103 5.31 -20.39 -4.14
C ALA A 103 5.02 -19.50 -2.91
N LEU A 104 5.48 -19.91 -1.73
CA LEU A 104 5.41 -19.07 -0.53
C LEU A 104 6.36 -17.86 -0.67
N HIS A 105 7.56 -18.10 -1.20
CA HIS A 105 8.61 -17.09 -1.39
C HIS A 105 8.79 -16.73 -2.86
N LEU A 106 7.78 -16.06 -3.42
CA LEU A 106 7.85 -15.56 -4.79
C LEU A 106 9.14 -14.73 -4.99
N PRO A 107 9.86 -14.95 -6.10
CA PRO A 107 10.98 -14.10 -6.46
C PRO A 107 10.56 -12.64 -6.58
N VAL A 108 11.48 -11.71 -6.30
CA VAL A 108 11.20 -10.28 -6.42
C VAL A 108 10.75 -9.90 -7.84
N ALA A 109 11.32 -10.50 -8.90
CA ALA A 109 10.82 -10.28 -10.26
C ALA A 109 9.33 -10.66 -10.43
N ALA A 110 8.85 -11.72 -9.78
CA ALA A 110 7.45 -12.11 -9.85
C ALA A 110 6.55 -11.13 -9.08
N VAL A 111 6.96 -10.74 -7.87
CA VAL A 111 6.26 -9.73 -7.07
C VAL A 111 6.19 -8.40 -7.81
N GLN A 112 7.32 -7.95 -8.37
CA GLN A 112 7.42 -6.74 -9.17
C GLN A 112 6.49 -6.81 -10.39
N LYS A 113 6.48 -7.94 -11.11
CA LYS A 113 5.58 -8.12 -12.25
C LYS A 113 4.11 -7.94 -11.88
N ALA A 114 3.66 -8.50 -10.76
CA ALA A 114 2.28 -8.32 -10.31
C ALA A 114 1.94 -6.85 -10.05
N HIS A 115 2.86 -6.09 -9.45
CA HIS A 115 2.67 -4.65 -9.23
C HIS A 115 2.69 -3.88 -10.54
N ASP A 116 3.70 -4.10 -11.39
CA ASP A 116 3.86 -3.44 -12.69
C ASP A 116 2.60 -3.60 -13.54
N ASP A 117 2.12 -4.84 -13.68
CA ASP A 117 0.92 -5.15 -14.45
C ASP A 117 -0.34 -4.48 -13.84
N SER A 118 -0.43 -4.39 -12.51
CA SER A 118 -1.58 -3.75 -11.83
C SER A 118 -1.57 -2.24 -12.01
N PHE A 119 -0.38 -1.62 -11.97
CA PHE A 119 -0.22 -0.19 -12.20
C PHE A 119 -0.48 0.17 -13.66
N ASP A 120 0.01 -0.65 -14.60
CA ASP A 120 -0.29 -0.51 -16.03
C ASP A 120 -1.81 -0.56 -16.29
N ASN A 121 -2.53 -1.47 -15.63
CA ASN A 121 -3.97 -1.65 -15.80
C ASN A 121 -4.79 -0.39 -15.43
N ILE A 122 -4.31 0.39 -14.46
CA ILE A 122 -4.92 1.68 -14.07
C ILE A 122 -4.23 2.88 -14.71
N GLY A 123 -3.24 2.65 -15.59
CA GLY A 123 -2.44 3.67 -16.26
C GLY A 123 -1.69 4.60 -15.29
N VAL A 124 -1.13 4.05 -14.22
CA VAL A 124 -0.26 4.75 -13.26
C VAL A 124 1.17 4.28 -13.51
N ASP A 125 2.14 5.19 -13.37
CA ASP A 125 3.55 4.88 -13.55
C ASP A 125 3.99 3.80 -12.55
N ARG A 126 4.70 2.78 -13.04
CA ARG A 126 5.10 1.62 -12.23
C ARG A 126 5.97 2.00 -11.03
N ASN A 127 6.67 3.14 -11.10
CA ASN A 127 7.48 3.62 -9.96
C ASN A 127 6.62 4.16 -8.82
N ALA A 128 5.29 4.19 -8.94
CA ALA A 128 4.38 4.34 -7.80
C ALA A 128 4.49 3.17 -6.81
N TRP A 129 5.01 2.00 -7.22
CA TRP A 129 5.40 0.96 -6.30
C TRP A 129 6.68 1.36 -5.56
N THR A 130 6.56 1.65 -4.26
CA THR A 130 7.64 2.17 -3.41
C THR A 130 9.02 1.55 -3.64
N PRO A 131 9.23 0.20 -3.61
CA PRO A 131 10.57 -0.35 -3.74
C PRO A 131 11.11 -0.39 -5.17
N ARG A 132 10.29 -0.12 -6.20
CA ARG A 132 10.60 -0.41 -7.60
C ARG A 132 11.93 0.19 -8.06
N GLN A 133 12.13 1.49 -7.88
CA GLN A 133 13.32 2.17 -8.38
C GLN A 133 14.61 1.64 -7.75
N ALA A 134 14.57 1.34 -6.44
CA ALA A 134 15.70 0.75 -5.74
C ALA A 134 15.98 -0.69 -6.20
N LEU A 135 14.94 -1.48 -6.46
CA LEU A 135 15.07 -2.85 -6.99
C LEU A 135 15.62 -2.85 -8.42
N GLU A 136 15.18 -1.95 -9.28
CA GLU A 136 15.72 -1.80 -10.64
C GLU A 136 17.19 -1.37 -10.61
N ALA A 137 17.57 -0.44 -9.73
CA ALA A 137 18.96 -0.02 -9.58
C ALA A 137 19.86 -1.15 -9.07
N ALA A 138 19.40 -1.93 -8.09
CA ALA A 138 20.10 -3.13 -7.62
C ALA A 138 20.26 -4.16 -8.74
N ARG A 139 19.20 -4.38 -9.54
CA ARG A 139 19.22 -5.30 -10.68
C ARG A 139 20.20 -4.86 -11.77
N GLN A 140 20.26 -3.57 -12.07
CA GLN A 140 21.20 -3.02 -13.05
C GLN A 140 22.66 -3.15 -12.60
N HIS A 141 22.91 -3.14 -11.29
CA HIS A 141 24.25 -3.26 -10.71
C HIS A 141 24.75 -4.70 -10.61
N GLY A 142 24.01 -5.55 -9.90
CA GLY A 142 24.45 -6.90 -9.54
C GLY A 142 23.58 -8.01 -10.08
N GLY A 143 22.63 -7.69 -10.96
CA GLY A 143 21.66 -8.64 -11.50
C GLY A 143 20.56 -9.00 -10.51
N GLU A 144 19.77 -10.03 -10.86
CA GLU A 144 18.57 -10.42 -10.11
C GLU A 144 18.88 -10.82 -8.66
N GLN A 145 20.04 -11.41 -8.39
CA GLN A 145 20.42 -11.80 -7.04
C GLN A 145 20.56 -10.59 -6.10
N GLU A 146 21.11 -9.47 -6.58
CA GLU A 146 21.24 -8.27 -5.76
C GLU A 146 19.88 -7.60 -5.50
N ALA A 147 18.96 -7.67 -6.48
CA ALA A 147 17.58 -7.25 -6.26
C ALA A 147 16.86 -8.13 -5.20
N GLU A 148 17.07 -9.44 -5.22
CA GLU A 148 16.53 -10.36 -4.21
C GLU A 148 17.10 -10.11 -2.81
N ASP A 149 18.40 -9.80 -2.72
CA ASP A 149 19.07 -9.48 -1.47
C ASP A 149 18.55 -8.17 -0.88
N LEU A 150 18.41 -7.14 -1.71
CA LEU A 150 17.76 -5.89 -1.32
C LEU A 150 16.31 -6.12 -0.88
N TRP A 151 15.53 -6.89 -1.64
CA TRP A 151 14.15 -7.21 -1.29
C TRP A 151 14.03 -7.95 0.04
N ARG A 152 14.94 -8.87 0.33
CA ARG A 152 15.02 -9.54 1.64
C ARG A 152 15.30 -8.54 2.78
N ILE A 153 16.22 -7.59 2.58
CA ILE A 153 16.51 -6.54 3.56
C ILE A 153 15.27 -5.66 3.78
N MET A 154 14.61 -5.23 2.70
CA MET A 154 13.41 -4.37 2.75
C MET A 154 12.26 -5.00 3.53
N ARG A 155 12.08 -6.32 3.39
CA ARG A 155 11.07 -7.10 4.12
C ARG A 155 11.39 -7.29 5.59
N ASN A 156 12.63 -7.67 5.91
CA ASN A 156 13.04 -8.03 7.26
C ASN A 156 13.19 -6.81 8.18
N ASN A 157 13.67 -5.68 7.65
CA ASN A 157 13.98 -4.51 8.46
C ASN A 157 12.88 -3.44 8.44
N GLY A 158 11.73 -3.74 7.82
CA GLY A 158 10.73 -2.73 7.51
C GLY A 158 11.42 -1.56 6.84
N PHE A 159 11.60 -1.60 5.51
CA PHE A 159 12.19 -0.54 4.68
C PHE A 159 11.81 0.90 5.10
N MET A 160 10.68 1.05 5.81
CA MET A 160 10.15 2.29 6.39
C MET A 160 10.31 2.44 7.91
N GLY A 161 11.38 1.91 8.52
CA GLY A 161 11.89 2.28 9.85
C GLY A 161 12.42 3.73 9.92
N ILE A 162 11.74 4.66 9.24
CA ILE A 162 12.12 6.06 8.99
C ILE A 162 12.20 6.87 10.30
N GLY A 163 11.66 6.34 11.40
CA GLY A 163 11.88 6.85 12.76
C GLY A 163 13.34 6.76 13.24
N ARG A 164 14.22 6.01 12.56
CA ARG A 164 15.66 5.96 12.85
C ARG A 164 16.50 6.46 11.66
N GLY A 165 16.39 7.76 11.40
CA GLY A 165 17.38 8.59 10.70
C GLY A 165 17.49 8.36 9.19
N GLY A 166 17.37 9.44 8.41
CA GLY A 166 17.56 9.45 6.94
C GLY A 166 18.91 8.93 6.44
N ARG A 167 19.86 8.58 7.33
CA ARG A 167 21.11 7.88 7.00
C ARG A 167 20.91 6.40 6.69
N THR A 168 19.87 5.76 7.23
CA THR A 168 19.65 4.30 7.04
C THR A 168 19.19 3.99 5.62
N LEU A 169 18.35 4.84 5.00
CA LEU A 169 17.93 4.70 3.60
C LEU A 169 19.05 5.01 2.61
N ALA A 170 19.88 6.01 2.92
CA ALA A 170 21.03 6.38 2.07
C ALA A 170 22.10 5.29 1.98
N ASN A 171 22.18 4.41 2.99
CA ASN A 171 23.10 3.28 3.05
C ASN A 171 22.48 1.96 2.55
N VAL A 172 21.28 1.99 1.97
CA VAL A 172 20.65 0.79 1.42
C VAL A 172 21.39 0.39 0.14
N VAL A 173 22.03 -0.79 0.20
CA VAL A 173 22.65 -1.50 -0.92
C VAL A 173 21.72 -1.44 -2.14
N GLY A 174 22.21 -0.93 -3.27
CA GLY A 174 21.42 -0.77 -4.51
C GLY A 174 21.15 0.69 -4.93
N MET A 175 21.12 1.65 -3.99
CA MET A 175 20.94 3.08 -4.32
C MET A 175 22.21 3.78 -4.82
N GLU A 176 23.38 3.15 -4.67
CA GLU A 176 24.66 3.70 -5.11
C GLU A 176 24.73 3.88 -6.65
N ASN A 177 23.92 3.11 -7.37
CA ASN A 177 23.90 3.06 -8.84
C ASN A 177 22.80 3.90 -9.48
N MET A 178 21.93 4.51 -8.67
CA MET A 178 21.08 5.60 -9.14
C MET A 178 21.94 6.84 -9.34
N SER A 179 21.63 7.67 -10.34
CA SER A 179 22.24 9.00 -10.41
C SER A 179 21.95 9.78 -9.11
N VAL A 180 22.84 10.71 -8.75
CA VAL A 180 22.66 11.54 -7.55
C VAL A 180 21.30 12.25 -7.57
N SER A 181 20.85 12.69 -8.75
CA SER A 181 19.52 13.30 -8.93
C SER A 181 18.39 12.31 -8.69
N GLU A 182 18.41 11.12 -9.31
CA GLU A 182 17.35 10.12 -9.14
C GLU A 182 17.24 9.67 -7.68
N ARG A 183 18.38 9.39 -7.03
CA ARG A 183 18.42 9.01 -5.61
C ARG A 183 17.85 10.12 -4.73
N SER A 184 18.23 11.38 -5.00
CA SER A 184 17.75 12.53 -4.21
C SER A 184 16.24 12.71 -4.36
N THR A 185 15.72 12.65 -5.59
CA THR A 185 14.28 12.75 -5.85
C THR A 185 13.51 11.63 -5.18
N TYR A 186 13.97 10.38 -5.30
CA TYR A 186 13.35 9.22 -4.65
C TYR A 186 13.29 9.39 -3.12
N LEU A 187 14.40 9.76 -2.50
CA LEU A 187 14.47 9.97 -1.05
C LEU A 187 13.59 11.13 -0.58
N LEU A 188 13.48 12.20 -1.37
CA LEU A 188 12.60 13.33 -1.07
C LEU A 188 11.12 12.94 -1.13
N HIS A 189 10.69 12.21 -2.17
CA HIS A 189 9.31 11.72 -2.27
C HIS A 189 8.97 10.76 -1.12
N MET A 190 9.88 9.85 -0.78
CA MET A 190 9.71 8.96 0.37
C MET A 190 9.60 9.72 1.69
N ALA A 191 10.46 10.73 1.91
CA ALA A 191 10.42 11.56 3.11
C ALA A 191 9.12 12.38 3.20
N GLN A 192 8.65 12.94 2.09
CA GLN A 192 7.37 13.65 2.03
C GLN A 192 6.19 12.73 2.35
N ALA A 193 6.12 11.56 1.72
CA ALA A 193 5.06 10.57 1.99
C ALA A 193 5.07 10.12 3.46
N TYR A 194 6.25 9.97 4.06
CA TYR A 194 6.37 9.66 5.48
C TYR A 194 5.88 10.79 6.38
N LEU A 195 6.21 12.05 6.08
CA LEU A 195 5.71 13.18 6.86
C LEU A 195 4.18 13.29 6.77
N MET A 196 3.63 13.11 5.57
CA MET A 196 2.18 13.09 5.36
C MET A 196 1.50 11.94 6.13
N SER A 197 2.13 10.77 6.22
CA SER A 197 1.55 9.61 6.93
C SER A 197 1.40 9.82 8.44
N THR A 198 2.15 10.75 9.02
CA THR A 198 1.99 11.14 10.44
C THR A 198 0.68 11.86 10.72
N GLN A 199 0.06 12.47 9.71
CA GLN A 199 -1.18 13.24 9.82
C GLN A 199 -2.39 12.47 9.26
N ASP A 200 -2.18 11.37 8.54
CA ASP A 200 -3.24 10.67 7.81
C ASP A 200 -4.10 9.80 8.73
N LEU A 201 -5.42 9.88 8.61
CA LEU A 201 -6.33 9.10 9.45
C LEU A 201 -6.42 7.64 8.96
N PRO A 202 -6.47 6.64 9.86
CA PRO A 202 -6.62 5.24 9.46
C PRO A 202 -7.93 4.95 8.71
N HIS A 203 -7.88 4.02 7.75
CA HIS A 203 -9.06 3.62 6.97
C HIS A 203 -10.07 2.74 7.75
N VAL A 204 -9.75 2.38 9.00
CA VAL A 204 -10.61 1.53 9.84
C VAL A 204 -11.79 2.28 10.48
N ARG A 205 -11.82 3.61 10.37
CA ARG A 205 -12.95 4.44 10.83
C ARG A 205 -13.77 4.85 9.61
N PRO A 206 -14.95 4.24 9.36
CA PRO A 206 -15.76 4.59 8.20
C PRO A 206 -16.26 6.03 8.28
N ASP A 207 -16.64 6.49 9.47
CA ASP A 207 -17.28 7.81 9.67
C ASP A 207 -16.29 8.98 9.69
N GLN A 208 -14.98 8.74 9.52
CA GLN A 208 -13.95 9.78 9.55
C GLN A 208 -12.95 9.60 8.39
N ILE A 209 -12.89 10.58 7.48
CA ILE A 209 -12.09 10.52 6.25
C ILE A 209 -11.15 11.73 6.19
N GLY A 210 -9.91 11.54 5.77
CA GLY A 210 -8.92 12.63 5.58
C GLY A 210 -7.78 12.60 6.59
N GLN A 211 -7.31 13.79 6.99
CA GLN A 211 -6.12 14.02 7.81
C GLN A 211 -6.46 14.74 9.12
N GLU A 212 -5.57 14.68 10.12
CA GLU A 212 -5.77 15.33 11.42
C GLU A 212 -6.01 16.84 11.32
N ASN A 213 -5.41 17.50 10.33
CA ASN A 213 -5.55 18.93 10.08
C ASN A 213 -6.71 19.28 9.11
N HIS A 214 -7.22 18.31 8.36
CA HIS A 214 -8.31 18.46 7.41
C HIS A 214 -9.04 17.13 7.20
N SER A 215 -10.21 16.97 7.83
CA SER A 215 -11.00 15.75 7.77
C SER A 215 -12.48 16.00 7.56
N PHE A 216 -13.20 14.94 7.25
CA PHE A 216 -14.64 14.91 7.09
C PHE A 216 -15.22 13.90 8.07
N THR A 217 -16.29 14.27 8.76
CA THR A 217 -17.00 13.39 9.70
C THR A 217 -18.44 13.23 9.27
N ARG A 218 -18.91 11.98 9.27
CA ARG A 218 -20.30 11.65 8.96
C ARG A 218 -21.17 11.81 10.21
N ASN A 219 -22.24 12.57 10.09
CA ASN A 219 -23.21 12.79 11.16
C ASN A 219 -24.27 11.67 11.17
N GLN A 220 -25.02 11.55 12.28
CA GLN A 220 -26.06 10.54 12.43
C GLN A 220 -27.23 10.71 11.46
N ASP A 221 -27.50 11.93 11.03
CA ASP A 221 -28.54 12.26 10.04
C ASP A 221 -28.11 11.99 8.60
N GLY A 222 -26.86 11.57 8.38
CA GLY A 222 -26.31 11.30 7.06
C GLY A 222 -25.62 12.48 6.38
N SER A 223 -25.60 13.66 7.01
CA SER A 223 -24.83 14.79 6.50
C SER A 223 -23.33 14.65 6.79
N TRP A 224 -22.50 15.41 6.06
CA TRP A 224 -21.05 15.45 6.26
C TRP A 224 -20.60 16.81 6.78
N THR A 225 -19.72 16.80 7.77
CA THR A 225 -19.05 17.98 8.31
C THR A 225 -17.58 17.95 7.94
N GLU A 226 -17.09 18.99 7.26
CA GLU A 226 -15.67 19.28 7.07
C GLU A 226 -15.10 19.93 8.34
N MET A 227 -13.97 19.42 8.81
CA MET A 227 -13.19 19.94 9.92
C MET A 227 -11.80 20.32 9.40
N ALA A 228 -11.47 21.61 9.46
CA ALA A 228 -10.16 22.10 9.05
C ALA A 228 -9.52 22.92 10.18
N ARG A 229 -8.19 22.85 10.31
CA ARG A 229 -7.45 23.80 11.13
C ARG A 229 -7.18 25.06 10.31
N SER A 230 -7.93 26.12 10.59
CA SER A 230 -7.69 27.41 9.94
C SER A 230 -6.53 28.12 10.64
N SER A 231 -5.50 28.47 9.86
CA SER A 231 -4.41 29.31 10.36
C SER A 231 -4.91 30.75 10.53
N MET A 232 -4.77 31.26 11.74
CA MET A 232 -5.09 32.64 12.10
C MET A 232 -3.77 33.46 12.21
N PRO A 233 -3.84 34.81 12.13
CA PRO A 233 -2.70 35.66 12.44
C PRO A 233 -2.06 35.31 13.79
N PHE A 234 -0.74 35.54 13.92
CA PHE A 234 0.04 35.27 15.13
C PHE A 234 0.15 33.78 15.54
N GLY A 235 -0.05 32.85 14.60
CA GLY A 235 0.22 31.42 14.83
C GLY A 235 -0.86 30.70 15.65
N MET A 236 -2.03 31.31 15.85
CA MET A 236 -3.18 30.61 16.42
C MET A 236 -3.85 29.73 15.37
N SER A 237 -4.33 28.56 15.77
CA SER A 237 -5.12 27.66 14.93
C SER A 237 -6.45 27.37 15.63
N LEU A 238 -7.56 27.71 15.00
CA LEU A 238 -8.89 27.35 15.48
C LEU A 238 -9.49 26.25 14.59
N PRO A 239 -10.23 25.29 15.17
CA PRO A 239 -11.02 24.37 14.38
C PRO A 239 -12.13 25.14 13.66
N ALA A 240 -12.13 25.09 12.33
CA ALA A 240 -13.22 25.54 11.48
C ALA A 240 -14.06 24.32 11.12
N THR A 241 -15.38 24.42 11.31
CA THR A 241 -16.34 23.38 10.90
C THR A 241 -17.27 23.94 9.84
N ARG A 242 -17.55 23.15 8.81
CA ARG A 242 -18.43 23.54 7.71
C ARG A 242 -19.22 22.33 7.22
N GLU A 243 -20.50 22.52 6.95
CA GLU A 243 -21.30 21.48 6.30
C GLU A 243 -20.86 21.29 4.84
N VAL A 244 -20.74 20.04 4.41
CA VAL A 244 -20.40 19.70 3.02
C VAL A 244 -21.67 19.78 2.18
N THR A 245 -21.80 20.85 1.41
CA THR A 245 -22.93 21.10 0.51
C THR A 245 -22.63 20.81 -0.96
N ASP A 246 -21.35 20.59 -1.31
CA ASP A 246 -20.94 20.24 -2.66
C ASP A 246 -21.38 18.81 -3.01
N PRO A 247 -22.25 18.62 -4.02
CA PRO A 247 -22.79 17.29 -4.34
C PRO A 247 -21.72 16.31 -4.82
N ASP A 248 -20.63 16.79 -5.44
CA ASP A 248 -19.57 15.90 -5.95
C ASP A 248 -18.74 15.38 -4.78
N ARG A 249 -18.33 16.26 -3.87
CA ARG A 249 -17.68 15.88 -2.61
C ARG A 249 -18.55 14.94 -1.79
N HIS A 250 -19.85 15.21 -1.69
CA HIS A 250 -20.76 14.35 -0.93
C HIS A 250 -20.80 12.92 -1.51
N ARG A 251 -20.84 12.77 -2.84
CA ARG A 251 -20.81 11.44 -3.49
C ARG A 251 -19.50 10.71 -3.22
N GLU A 252 -18.37 11.40 -3.26
CA GLU A 252 -17.05 10.82 -2.98
C GLU A 252 -16.93 10.32 -1.52
N LEU A 253 -17.40 11.11 -0.55
CA LEU A 253 -17.38 10.75 0.86
C LEU A 253 -18.31 9.58 1.16
N GLU A 254 -19.53 9.57 0.61
CA GLU A 254 -20.46 8.44 0.75
C GLU A 254 -19.90 7.17 0.11
N ASP A 255 -19.29 7.25 -1.07
CA ASP A 255 -18.67 6.08 -1.71
C ASP A 255 -17.52 5.51 -0.86
N THR A 256 -16.67 6.39 -0.32
CA THR A 256 -15.58 6.01 0.59
C THR A 256 -16.11 5.36 1.88
N TRP A 257 -17.17 5.92 2.45
CA TRP A 257 -17.83 5.36 3.63
C TRP A 257 -18.39 3.96 3.34
N HIS A 258 -19.13 3.79 2.24
CA HIS A 258 -19.65 2.50 1.81
C HIS A 258 -18.54 1.46 1.59
N LEU A 259 -17.45 1.85 0.92
CA LEU A 259 -16.28 0.99 0.73
C LEU A 259 -15.70 0.51 2.08
N ARG A 260 -15.58 1.39 3.06
CA ARG A 260 -15.04 1.03 4.38
C ARG A 260 -15.97 0.08 5.14
N LEU A 261 -17.29 0.24 5.00
CA LEU A 261 -18.27 -0.73 5.51
C LEU A 261 -18.20 -2.09 4.79
N GLU A 262 -18.05 -2.08 3.46
CA GLU A 262 -17.85 -3.29 2.66
C GLU A 262 -16.61 -4.06 3.15
N ARG A 263 -15.49 -3.36 3.39
CA ARG A 263 -14.26 -3.94 3.96
C ARG A 263 -14.48 -4.49 5.36
N GLU A 264 -15.17 -3.76 6.24
CA GLU A 264 -15.47 -4.24 7.59
C GLU A 264 -16.30 -5.54 7.54
N ALA A 265 -17.32 -5.59 6.67
CA ALA A 265 -18.10 -6.80 6.46
C ALA A 265 -17.26 -7.94 5.87
N ALA A 266 -16.34 -7.64 4.94
CA ALA A 266 -15.46 -8.64 4.32
C ALA A 266 -14.49 -9.29 5.31
N ARG A 267 -14.02 -8.57 6.34
CA ARG A 267 -13.14 -9.12 7.40
C ARG A 267 -13.71 -10.34 8.12
N LYS A 268 -15.04 -10.49 8.12
CA LYS A 268 -15.75 -11.58 8.81
C LYS A 268 -16.04 -12.77 7.88
N ARG A 269 -15.72 -12.68 6.59
CA ARG A 269 -16.03 -13.70 5.57
C ARG A 269 -14.87 -14.65 5.36
N PHE A 270 -14.53 -15.42 6.39
CA PHE A 270 -13.50 -16.46 6.31
C PHE A 270 -13.87 -17.54 5.29
N HIS A 271 -12.85 -18.18 4.71
CA HIS A 271 -13.06 -19.39 3.89
C HIS A 271 -13.83 -20.45 4.73
N PRO A 272 -14.88 -21.07 4.16
CA PRO A 272 -15.72 -22.05 4.86
C PRO A 272 -14.99 -23.35 5.23
#